data_AF-A0A6G9ZCP7-F1
#
_entry.id   AF-A0A6G9ZCP7-F1
#
_cell.length_a   1.000
_cell.length_b   1.000
_cell.length_c   1.000
_cell.angle_alpha   90.00
_cell.angle_beta   90.00
_cell.angle_gamma   90.00
#
_symmetry.space_group_name_H-M   'P 1'
#
loop_
_entity.id
_entity.type
_entity.pdbx_description
1 polymer ?
#
loop_
_entity_poly.entity_id
_entity_poly.type
_entity_poly.pdbx_seq_one_letter_code
_entity_poly.pdbx_strand_id
1 'polypeptide(L)'
;MTIDADAFLATRRLRIGDSDVHVTIGVPHRRGSTEDVQYCCNIAIDGLSTDPVRLQAISPSVGQTLEIALSAVTQRLDVGVNDFLAEAHLGSPARTR
;
A
#
# COMPACT_ATOMS: atom_id res chain seq x y z
N MET A 1 9.50 -12.20 4.87
CA MET A 1 8.04 -12.08 4.65
C MET A 1 7.86 -11.52 3.25
N THR A 2 7.71 -12.41 2.27
CA THR A 2 7.51 -12.05 0.86
C THR A 2 6.07 -11.56 0.76
N ILE A 3 5.85 -10.32 0.31
CA ILE A 3 4.51 -9.91 -0.10
C ILE A 3 4.21 -10.76 -1.32
N ASP A 4 3.31 -11.73 -1.19
CA ASP A 4 2.85 -12.55 -2.31
C ASP A 4 2.51 -11.63 -3.49
N ALA A 5 3.12 -11.92 -4.63
CA ALA A 5 3.08 -11.07 -5.83
C ALA A 5 1.68 -11.00 -6.48
N ASP A 6 0.67 -11.69 -5.94
CA ASP A 6 -0.57 -11.96 -6.65
C ASP A 6 -1.76 -11.05 -6.27
N ALA A 7 -1.63 -10.14 -5.29
CA ALA A 7 -2.72 -9.19 -5.00
C ALA A 7 -2.22 -7.83 -4.48
N PHE A 8 -1.90 -6.92 -5.40
CA PHE A 8 -1.74 -5.49 -5.11
C PHE A 8 -2.99 -4.71 -5.52
N LEU A 9 -3.34 -3.69 -4.73
CA LEU A 9 -4.35 -2.72 -5.12
C LEU A 9 -3.75 -1.65 -6.03
N ALA A 10 -2.57 -1.16 -5.68
CA ALA A 10 -1.91 -0.11 -6.42
C ALA A 10 -0.39 -0.29 -6.37
N THR A 11 0.28 0.01 -7.47
CA THR A 11 1.73 0.14 -7.52
C THR A 11 2.11 1.42 -8.25
N ARG A 12 3.13 2.12 -7.76
CA ARG A 12 3.60 3.37 -8.36
C ARG A 12 5.12 3.40 -8.34
N ARG A 13 5.72 3.80 -9.45
CA ARG A 13 7.12 4.21 -9.51
C ARG A 13 7.18 5.73 -9.59
N LEU A 14 7.96 6.35 -8.73
CA LEU A 14 8.13 7.79 -8.67
C LEU A 14 9.58 8.14 -8.38
N ARG A 15 10.01 9.30 -8.86
CA ARG A 15 11.35 9.81 -8.60
C ARG A 15 11.28 10.82 -7.46
N ILE A 16 12.06 10.59 -6.41
CA ILE A 16 12.16 11.46 -5.24
C ILE A 16 13.62 11.85 -5.04
N GLY A 17 13.92 13.13 -5.29
CA GLY A 17 15.31 13.58 -5.42
C GLY A 17 16.04 12.74 -6.48
N ASP A 18 17.15 12.12 -6.08
CA ASP A 18 17.94 11.25 -6.95
C ASP A 18 17.53 9.78 -6.94
N SER A 19 16.54 9.42 -6.12
CA SER A 19 16.11 8.03 -5.90
C SER A 19 14.92 7.64 -6.76
N ASP A 20 14.99 6.47 -7.38
CA ASP A 20 13.84 5.83 -8.02
C ASP A 20 13.12 4.95 -7.00
N VAL A 21 11.93 5.40 -6.58
CA VAL A 21 11.14 4.76 -5.52
C VAL A 21 10.03 3.93 -6.14
N HIS A 22 9.88 2.69 -5.67
CA HIS A 22 8.78 1.81 -6.05
C HIS A 22 7.90 1.55 -4.83
N VAL A 23 6.64 1.97 -4.92
CA VAL A 23 5.62 1.78 -3.89
C VAL A 23 4.64 0.70 -4.33
N THR A 24 4.32 -0.21 -3.43
CA THR A 24 3.26 -1.20 -3.60
C THR A 24 2.30 -1.14 -2.41
N ILE A 25 1.00 -0.96 -2.69
CA ILE A 25 -0.09 -1.05 -1.73
C ILE A 25 -0.84 -2.35 -2.00
N GLY A 26 -0.83 -3.27 -1.03
CA GLY A 26 -1.52 -4.55 -1.10
C GLY A 26 -3.04 -4.41 -1.09
N VAL A 27 -3.76 -5.44 -1.54
CA VAL A 27 -5.22 -5.49 -1.36
C VAL A 27 -5.55 -5.63 0.14
N PRO A 28 -6.45 -4.79 0.70
CA PRO A 28 -6.91 -4.97 2.06
C PRO A 28 -7.52 -6.36 2.25
N HIS A 29 -7.00 -7.12 3.21
CA HIS A 29 -7.50 -8.44 3.54
C HIS A 29 -8.03 -8.47 4.96
N ARG A 30 -9.05 -9.30 5.18
CA ARG A 30 -9.63 -9.48 6.50
C ARG A 30 -8.60 -10.11 7.44
N ARG A 31 -8.47 -9.54 8.64
CA ARG A 31 -7.68 -10.02 9.76
C ARG A 31 -8.62 -10.14 10.98
N GLY A 32 -8.44 -11.19 11.77
CA GLY A 32 -9.25 -11.41 12.97
C GLY A 32 -10.47 -12.32 12.75
N SER A 33 -11.14 -12.64 13.86
CA SER A 33 -12.31 -13.53 13.90
C SER A 33 -13.59 -12.79 13.51
N THR A 34 -14.74 -13.47 13.63
CA THR A 34 -16.07 -12.92 13.28
C THR A 34 -16.52 -11.74 14.11
N GLU A 35 -16.01 -11.57 15.32
CA GLU A 35 -16.49 -10.56 16.28
C GLU A 35 -15.62 -9.30 16.30
N ASP A 36 -14.32 -9.40 15.95
CA ASP A 36 -13.36 -8.29 15.87
C ASP A 36 -12.76 -8.18 14.47
N VAL A 37 -13.62 -7.94 13.48
CA VAL A 37 -13.18 -7.84 12.08
C VAL A 37 -12.31 -6.61 11.89
N GLN A 38 -11.06 -6.83 11.53
CA GLN A 38 -10.16 -5.80 11.04
C GLN A 38 -9.79 -6.08 9.59
N TYR A 39 -9.41 -5.05 8.87
CA TYR A 39 -8.80 -5.15 7.56
C TYR A 39 -7.35 -4.70 7.69
N CYS A 40 -6.46 -5.40 7.02
CA CYS A 40 -5.04 -5.12 6.98
C CYS A 40 -4.61 -4.86 5.54
N CYS A 41 -3.85 -3.80 5.33
CA CYS A 41 -3.21 -3.50 4.06
C CYS A 41 -1.70 -3.40 4.28
N ASN A 42 -0.94 -4.23 3.56
CA ASN A 42 0.52 -4.17 3.57
C ASN A 42 1.02 -3.14 2.56
N ILE A 43 2.07 -2.40 2.92
CA ILE A 43 2.67 -1.37 2.07
C ILE A 43 4.17 -1.66 1.98
N ALA A 44 4.70 -1.62 0.77
CA ALA A 44 6.13 -1.69 0.49
C ALA A 44 6.58 -0.40 -0.19
N ILE A 45 7.69 0.16 0.28
CA ILE A 45 8.38 1.29 -0.35
C ILE A 45 9.83 0.86 -0.51
N ASP A 46 10.26 0.66 -1.75
CA ASP A 46 11.59 0.24 -2.14
C ASP A 46 12.33 1.39 -2.82
N GLY A 47 13.65 1.48 -2.66
CA GLY A 47 14.49 2.48 -3.32
C GLY A 47 14.69 3.80 -2.58
N LEU A 48 14.01 4.02 -1.45
CA LEU A 48 14.21 5.22 -0.60
C LEU A 48 15.45 5.11 0.31
N SER A 49 15.83 3.89 0.67
CA SER A 49 16.99 3.56 1.51
C SER A 49 17.54 2.18 1.14
N THR A 50 18.72 1.84 1.67
CA THR A 50 19.33 0.50 1.49
C THR A 50 18.39 -0.60 1.92
N ASP A 51 17.69 -0.39 3.04
CA ASP A 51 16.67 -1.32 3.52
C ASP A 51 15.29 -0.91 3.01
N PRO A 52 14.49 -1.87 2.54
CA PRO A 52 13.13 -1.61 2.08
C PRO A 52 12.19 -1.27 3.25
N VAL A 53 11.37 -0.25 3.09
CA VAL A 53 10.37 0.13 4.10
C VAL A 53 9.13 -0.74 3.92
N ARG A 54 8.64 -1.29 5.03
CA ARG A 54 7.42 -2.11 5.10
C ARG A 54 6.50 -1.55 6.16
N LEU A 55 5.28 -1.20 5.78
CA LEU A 55 4.26 -0.64 6.69
C LEU A 55 2.99 -1.49 6.64
N GLN A 56 2.16 -1.34 7.67
CA GLN A 56 0.82 -1.95 7.73
C GLN A 56 -0.20 -0.90 8.15
N ALA A 57 -1.28 -0.80 7.39
CA ALA A 57 -2.48 -0.06 7.78
C ALA A 57 -3.54 -1.05 8.27
N ILE A 58 -4.15 -0.76 9.43
CA ILE A 58 -5.15 -1.63 10.04
C ILE A 58 -6.33 -0.79 10.51
N SER A 59 -7.54 -1.16 10.11
CA SER A 59 -8.79 -0.53 10.58
C SER A 59 -9.98 -1.51 10.49
N PRO A 60 -11.08 -1.30 11.24
CA PRO A 60 -12.32 -2.07 11.11
C PRO A 60 -13.00 -2.00 9.73
N SER A 61 -12.60 -1.08 8.84
CA SER A 61 -13.17 -0.97 7.49
C SER A 61 -12.12 -0.93 6.38
N VAL A 62 -12.48 -1.45 5.20
CA VAL A 62 -11.62 -1.41 4.00
C VAL A 62 -11.28 0.03 3.61
N GLY A 63 -12.28 0.92 3.57
CA GLY A 63 -12.10 2.32 3.20
C GLY A 63 -11.10 3.05 4.09
N GLN A 64 -11.31 3.01 5.41
CA GLN A 64 -10.36 3.63 6.35
C GLN A 64 -8.98 2.97 6.32
N THR A 65 -8.90 1.66 6.09
CA THR A 65 -7.60 0.97 5.94
C THR A 65 -6.81 1.54 4.76
N LEU A 66 -7.50 1.82 3.64
CA LEU A 66 -6.88 2.43 2.46
C LEU A 66 -6.53 3.90 2.68
N GLU A 67 -7.38 4.66 3.36
CA GLU A 67 -7.08 6.06 3.72
C GLU A 67 -5.82 6.14 4.60
N ILE A 68 -5.70 5.28 5.61
CA ILE A 68 -4.50 5.18 6.45
C ILE A 68 -3.29 4.79 5.60
N ALA A 69 -3.44 3.82 4.69
CA ALA A 69 -2.34 3.38 3.84
C ALA A 69 -1.84 4.50 2.92
N LEU A 70 -2.76 5.21 2.25
CA LEU A 70 -2.44 6.34 1.38
C LEU A 70 -1.79 7.47 2.17
N SER A 71 -2.33 7.82 3.33
CA SER A 71 -1.78 8.86 4.21
C SER A 71 -0.37 8.50 4.68
N ALA A 72 -0.12 7.25 5.07
CA ALA A 72 1.21 6.79 5.47
C ALA A 72 2.22 6.87 4.32
N VAL A 73 1.82 6.50 3.10
CA VAL A 73 2.67 6.60 1.91
C VAL A 73 2.99 8.06 1.59
N THR A 74 1.97 8.91 1.48
CA THR A 74 2.17 10.32 1.08
C THR A 74 2.98 11.11 2.09
N GLN A 75 2.76 10.91 3.39
CA GLN A 75 3.57 11.53 4.43
C GLN A 75 5.02 11.07 4.40
N ARG A 76 5.27 9.78 4.13
CA ARG A 76 6.63 9.22 4.10
C ARG A 76 7.44 9.70 2.90
N LEU A 77 6.76 9.94 1.79
CA LEU A 77 7.35 10.35 0.52
C LEU A 77 7.31 11.86 0.30
N ASP A 78 6.62 12.61 1.17
CA ASP A 78 6.38 14.04 1.04
C ASP A 78 5.75 14.43 -0.33
N VAL A 79 4.71 13.68 -0.73
CA VAL A 79 3.99 13.88 -2.00
C VAL A 79 2.49 14.03 -1.79
N GLY A 80 1.81 14.74 -2.68
CA GLY A 80 0.34 14.82 -2.66
C GLY A 80 -0.32 13.46 -2.99
N VAL A 81 -1.52 13.22 -2.45
CA VAL A 81 -2.32 12.02 -2.77
C VAL A 81 -2.62 11.94 -4.27
N ASN A 82 -2.95 13.07 -4.90
CA ASN A 82 -3.22 13.11 -6.34
C ASN A 82 -1.99 12.78 -7.17
N ASP A 83 -0.81 13.29 -6.80
CA ASP A 83 0.44 13.03 -7.52
C ASP A 83 0.84 11.56 -7.41
N PHE A 84 0.63 10.96 -6.24
CA PHE A 84 0.83 9.54 -6.03
C PHE A 84 -0.08 8.69 -6.94
N LEU A 85 -1.37 9.06 -7.03
CA LEU A 85 -2.37 8.29 -7.77
C LEU A 85 -2.37 8.52 -9.29
N ALA A 86 -1.89 9.66 -9.78
CA ALA A 86 -2.00 10.10 -11.19
C ALA A 86 -1.50 9.05 -12.21
N GLU A 87 -0.50 8.29 -11.84
CA GLU A 87 0.10 7.25 -12.68
C GLU A 87 0.34 5.97 -11.86
N ALA A 88 -0.45 5.76 -10.81
CA ALA A 88 -0.46 4.50 -10.09
C ALA A 88 -1.11 3.43 -10.98
N HIS A 89 -0.44 2.31 -11.16
CA HIS A 89 -1.05 1.14 -11.77
C HIS A 89 -1.94 0.46 -10.74
N LEU A 90 -3.25 0.50 -10.97
CA LEU A 90 -4.24 -0.15 -10.12
C LEU A 90 -4.37 -1.63 -10.52
N GLY A 91 -4.08 -2.51 -9.57
CA GLY A 91 -4.28 -3.94 -9.73
C GLY A 91 -5.75 -4.30 -9.62
N SER A 92 -6.19 -5.29 -10.39
CA SER A 92 -7.50 -5.90 -10.13
C SER A 92 -7.37 -6.77 -8.88
N PRO A 93 -8.30 -6.68 -7.90
CA PRO A 93 -8.32 -7.65 -6.82
C PRO A 93 -8.41 -9.03 -7.46
N ALA A 94 -7.47 -9.92 -7.11
CA ALA A 94 -7.49 -11.29 -7.59
C ALA A 94 -8.92 -11.82 -7.40
N ARG A 95 -9.60 -12.14 -8.51
CA ARG A 95 -10.94 -12.74 -8.47
C ARG A 95 -10.83 -13.95 -7.55
N THR A 96 -11.39 -13.85 -6.35
CA THR A 96 -11.61 -15.00 -5.49
C THR A 96 -12.48 -15.97 -6.28
N ARG A 97 -11.88 -17.08 -6.70
CA ARG A 97 -12.58 -18.23 -7.27
C ARG A 97 -13.19 -19.05 -6.15
#